data_AF-A0A3D0ZYV4-F1
#
_entry.id   AF-A0A3D0ZYV4-F1
#
_cell.length_a   1.000
_cell.length_b   1.000
_cell.length_c   1.000
_cell.angle_alpha   90.00
_cell.angle_beta   90.00
_cell.angle_gamma   90.00
#
_symmetry.space_group_name_H-M   'P 1'
#
loop_
_entity.id
_entity.type
_entity.pdbx_description
1 polymer ?
#
loop_
_entity_poly.entity_id
_entity_poly.type
_entity_poly.pdbx_seq_one_letter_code
_entity_poly.pdbx_strand_id
1 'polypeptide(L)'
;MKQYYGIKISTLLNAAQKLNSDLDYLCALVEQPDSEFVITNALAYARAVTSVSNHLDFLIEDLAENDLSDDEKYVKLSEDDILLMNSYTERCEEDLKLLEKTCGICLQNN
;
A
#
# COMPACT_ATOMS: atom_id res chain seq x y z
N MET A 1 -31.20 5.16 -0.61
CA MET A 1 -30.44 5.06 0.65
C MET A 1 -29.02 4.71 0.23
N LYS A 2 -28.01 5.56 0.52
CA LYS A 2 -26.62 5.19 0.20
C LYS A 2 -26.23 4.02 1.13
N GLN A 3 -25.77 2.92 0.54
CA GLN A 3 -25.28 1.78 1.31
C GLN A 3 -23.84 2.08 1.73
N TYR A 4 -23.54 1.86 3.00
CA TYR A 4 -22.20 2.01 3.55
C TYR A 4 -21.72 0.66 4.07
N TYR A 5 -20.41 0.45 3.97
CA TYR A 5 -19.71 -0.71 4.48
C TYR A 5 -18.79 -0.27 5.61
N GLY A 6 -18.39 -1.20 6.46
CA GLY A 6 -17.49 -0.91 7.59
C GLY A 6 -16.20 -1.69 7.46
N ILE A 7 -15.06 -0.99 7.49
CA ILE A 7 -13.76 -1.60 7.74
C ILE A 7 -13.30 -1.25 9.14
N LYS A 8 -12.71 -2.23 9.86
CA LYS A 8 -12.20 -1.96 11.21
C LYS A 8 -11.06 -0.96 11.12
N ILE A 9 -11.06 0.04 12.00
CA ILE A 9 -9.97 1.03 12.09
C ILE A 9 -8.61 0.32 12.24
N SER A 10 -8.54 -0.72 13.07
CA SER A 10 -7.32 -1.51 13.25
C SER A 10 -6.81 -2.15 11.96
N THR A 11 -7.70 -2.52 11.04
CA THR A 11 -7.31 -3.11 9.75
C THR A 11 -6.66 -2.06 8.86
N LEU A 12 -7.23 -0.85 8.79
CA LEU A 12 -6.65 0.27 8.05
C LEU A 12 -5.28 0.66 8.62
N LEU A 13 -5.18 0.81 9.95
CA LEU A 13 -3.92 1.17 10.60
C LEU A 13 -2.83 0.13 10.38
N ASN A 14 -3.17 -1.17 10.47
CA ASN A 14 -2.20 -2.24 10.21
C ASN A 14 -1.73 -2.25 8.75
N ALA A 15 -2.64 -1.98 7.81
CA ALA A 15 -2.30 -1.90 6.39
C ALA A 15 -1.40 -0.69 6.10
N ALA A 16 -1.74 0.49 6.63
CA ALA A 16 -0.91 1.69 6.51
C ALA A 16 0.48 1.48 7.11
N GLN A 17 0.57 0.89 8.30
CA GLN A 17 1.86 0.58 8.93
C GLN A 17 2.70 -0.36 8.07
N LYS A 18 2.09 -1.39 7.47
CA LYS A 18 2.81 -2.31 6.59
C LYS A 18 3.31 -1.62 5.33
N LEU A 19 2.46 -0.85 4.65
CA LEU A 19 2.85 -0.12 3.43
C LEU A 19 3.93 0.92 3.72
N ASN A 20 3.90 1.57 4.88
CA ASN A 20 4.95 2.48 5.31
C ASN A 20 6.29 1.74 5.50
N SER A 21 6.30 0.60 6.19
CA SER A 21 7.52 -0.22 6.34
C SER A 21 8.07 -0.69 4.98
N ASP A 22 7.18 -1.06 4.06
CA ASP A 22 7.53 -1.45 2.69
C ASP A 22 8.21 -0.30 1.94
N LEU A 23 7.68 0.93 2.05
CA LEU A 23 8.30 2.14 1.48
C LEU A 23 9.65 2.46 2.12
N ASP A 24 9.74 2.40 3.44
CA ASP A 24 10.99 2.66 4.17
C ASP A 24 12.10 1.71 3.70
N TYR A 25 11.78 0.42 3.55
CA TYR A 25 12.71 -0.57 3.00
C TYR A 25 13.13 -0.23 1.58
N LEU A 26 12.16 0.08 0.69
CA LEU A 26 12.48 0.43 -0.69
C LEU A 26 13.38 1.66 -0.74
N CYS A 27 13.08 2.72 0.00
CA CYS A 27 13.90 3.94 0.08
C CYS A 27 15.32 3.64 0.58
N ALA A 28 15.45 2.80 1.61
CA ALA A 28 16.74 2.40 2.14
C ALA A 28 17.66 1.76 1.09
N LEU A 29 17.12 0.99 0.13
CA LEU A 29 17.92 0.40 -0.96
C LEU A 29 18.56 1.45 -1.89
N VAL A 30 17.97 2.64 -2.00
CA VAL A 30 18.53 3.74 -2.81
C VAL A 30 19.50 4.57 -1.99
N GLU A 31 19.20 4.80 -0.72
CA GLU A 31 20.05 5.59 0.18
C GLU A 31 21.31 4.84 0.63
N GLN A 32 21.19 3.53 0.80
CA GLN A 32 22.25 2.62 1.23
C GLN A 32 22.29 1.39 0.32
N PRO A 33 22.86 1.53 -0.90
CA PRO A 33 22.86 0.44 -1.88
C PRO A 33 23.62 -0.78 -1.36
N ASP A 34 22.93 -1.91 -1.30
CA ASP A 34 23.54 -3.22 -1.01
C ASP A 34 23.88 -3.94 -2.31
N SER A 35 25.08 -4.52 -2.37
CA SER A 35 25.52 -5.35 -3.49
C SER A 35 24.70 -6.63 -3.70
N GLU A 36 23.96 -7.09 -2.70
CA GLU A 36 23.05 -8.23 -2.77
C GLU A 36 21.67 -7.85 -3.35
N PHE A 37 21.25 -6.59 -3.19
CA PHE A 37 19.92 -6.09 -3.59
C PHE A 37 20.01 -4.98 -4.64
N VAL A 38 20.70 -5.28 -5.75
CA VAL A 38 20.92 -4.31 -6.82
C VAL A 38 19.62 -4.02 -7.58
N ILE A 39 19.29 -2.74 -7.73
CA ILE A 39 18.18 -2.28 -8.59
C ILE A 39 18.60 -2.41 -10.05
N THR A 40 18.36 -3.57 -10.66
CA THR A 40 18.72 -3.86 -12.05
C THR A 40 17.74 -3.25 -13.06
N ASN A 41 16.52 -2.92 -12.63
CA ASN A 41 15.48 -2.31 -13.46
C ASN A 41 14.83 -1.13 -12.72
N ALA A 42 15.32 0.07 -13.01
CA ALA A 42 14.83 1.31 -12.40
C ALA A 42 13.33 1.58 -12.66
N LEU A 43 12.78 1.15 -13.81
CA LEU A 43 11.36 1.32 -14.11
C LEU A 43 10.49 0.41 -13.25
N ALA A 44 10.90 -0.85 -13.05
CA ALA A 44 10.17 -1.78 -12.17
C ALA A 44 10.19 -1.29 -10.71
N TYR A 45 11.35 -0.83 -10.24
CA TYR A 45 11.50 -0.24 -8.91
C TYR A 45 10.65 1.03 -8.74
N ALA A 46 10.71 1.98 -9.67
CA ALA A 46 9.91 3.21 -9.58
C ALA A 46 8.41 2.93 -9.57
N ARG A 47 7.95 1.93 -10.35
CA ARG A 47 6.55 1.47 -10.33
C ARG A 47 6.15 0.91 -8.97
N ALA A 48 6.99 0.06 -8.38
CA ALA A 48 6.75 -0.49 -7.05
C ALA A 48 6.63 0.63 -6.00
N VAL A 49 7.61 1.54 -5.93
CA VAL A 49 7.58 2.67 -5.00
C VAL A 49 6.31 3.52 -5.19
N THR A 50 5.99 3.87 -6.44
CA THR A 50 4.80 4.68 -6.75
C THR A 50 3.51 3.97 -6.34
N SER A 51 3.42 2.66 -6.61
CA SER A 51 2.23 1.88 -6.31
C SER A 51 1.99 1.78 -4.81
N VAL A 52 3.04 1.45 -4.05
CA VAL A 52 2.97 1.39 -2.57
C VAL A 52 2.66 2.77 -1.97
N SER A 53 3.28 3.84 -2.47
CA SER A 53 3.00 5.22 -2.04
C SER A 53 1.55 5.59 -2.27
N ASN A 54 1.04 5.42 -3.49
CA ASN A 54 -0.33 5.78 -3.81
C ASN A 54 -1.36 4.98 -2.99
N HIS A 55 -1.07 3.72 -2.68
CA HIS A 55 -1.93 2.91 -1.82
C HIS A 55 -1.88 3.41 -0.38
N LEU A 56 -0.70 3.74 0.14
CA LEU A 56 -0.57 4.32 1.48
C LEU A 56 -1.34 5.65 1.58
N ASP A 57 -1.15 6.54 0.62
CA ASP A 57 -1.82 7.85 0.54
C ASP A 57 -3.34 7.68 0.54
N PHE A 58 -3.87 6.77 -0.28
CA PHE A 58 -5.30 6.45 -0.30
C PHE A 58 -5.83 5.98 1.08
N LEU A 59 -5.06 5.17 1.83
CA LEU A 59 -5.48 4.71 3.14
C LEU A 59 -5.46 5.82 4.21
N ILE A 60 -4.46 6.71 4.17
CA ILE A 60 -4.23 7.70 5.24
C ILE A 60 -4.87 9.05 4.97
N GLU A 61 -5.11 9.41 3.70
CA GLU A 61 -5.72 10.67 3.30
C GLU A 61 -7.19 10.47 2.92
N ASP A 62 -7.49 9.54 2.00
CA ASP A 62 -8.87 9.40 1.51
C ASP A 62 -9.75 8.61 2.49
N LEU A 63 -9.31 7.42 2.93
CA LEU A 63 -10.12 6.58 3.81
C LEU A 63 -10.15 7.07 5.26
N ALA A 64 -9.10 7.75 5.73
CA ALA A 64 -9.06 8.24 7.11
C ALA A 64 -9.99 9.45 7.34
N GLU A 65 -10.35 10.18 6.28
CA GLU A 65 -11.29 11.31 6.32
C GLU A 65 -12.76 10.88 6.34
N ASN A 66 -13.05 9.60 6.09
CA ASN A 66 -14.40 9.08 6.11
C ASN A 66 -15.01 9.03 7.53
N ASP A 67 -16.33 9.19 7.60
CA ASP A 67 -17.08 9.13 8.85
C ASP A 67 -16.88 7.79 9.57
N LEU A 68 -16.79 7.84 10.90
CA LEU A 68 -16.76 6.63 11.72
C LEU A 68 -18.17 6.08 11.98
N SER A 69 -18.26 4.80 12.36
CA SER A 69 -19.44 4.23 13.00
C SER A 69 -19.71 4.90 14.35
N ASP A 70 -20.96 4.80 14.82
CA ASP A 70 -21.39 5.43 16.08
C ASP A 70 -20.64 4.88 17.31
N ASP A 71 -20.08 3.67 17.20
CA ASP A 71 -19.23 3.03 18.21
C ASP A 71 -17.73 3.24 17.97
N GLU A 72 -17.36 4.05 16.98
CA GLU A 72 -16.00 4.42 16.59
C GLU A 72 -15.06 3.21 16.34
N LYS A 73 -15.62 2.06 15.94
CA LYS A 73 -14.82 0.86 15.62
C LYS A 73 -14.55 0.69 14.13
N TYR A 74 -15.38 1.31 13.29
CA TYR A 74 -15.33 1.15 11.84
C TYR A 74 -15.24 2.49 11.14
N VAL A 75 -14.49 2.53 10.05
CA VAL A 75 -14.59 3.59 9.05
C VAL A 75 -15.69 3.22 8.07
N LYS A 76 -16.61 4.16 7.79
CA LYS A 76 -17.69 3.98 6.83
C LYS A 76 -17.15 4.17 5.42
N LEU A 77 -17.26 3.14 4.60
CA LEU A 77 -16.83 3.14 3.21
C LEU A 77 -18.02 3.16 2.27
N SER A 78 -17.90 3.90 1.18
CA SER A 78 -18.76 3.80 0.01
C SER A 78 -18.39 2.57 -0.84
N GLU A 79 -19.22 2.23 -1.83
CA GLU A 79 -18.89 1.20 -2.81
C GLU A 79 -17.66 1.58 -3.65
N ASP A 80 -17.55 2.86 -4.02
CA ASP A 80 -16.41 3.39 -4.77
C ASP A 80 -15.11 3.26 -3.98
N ASP A 81 -15.13 3.53 -2.67
CA ASP A 81 -13.97 3.35 -1.80
C ASP A 81 -13.48 1.90 -1.78
N ILE A 82 -14.39 0.93 -1.77
CA ILE A 82 -14.05 -0.50 -1.81
C ILE A 82 -13.42 -0.86 -3.16
N LEU A 83 -14.00 -0.37 -4.25
CA LEU A 83 -13.48 -0.63 -5.60
C LEU A 83 -12.08 -0.02 -5.78
N LEU A 84 -11.86 1.20 -5.29
CA LEU A 84 -10.56 1.86 -5.30
C LEU A 84 -9.55 1.11 -4.43
N MET A 85 -9.91 0.75 -3.19
CA MET A 85 -9.05 -0.01 -2.29
C MET A 85 -8.58 -1.33 -2.92
N ASN A 86 -9.50 -2.06 -3.55
CA ASN A 86 -9.16 -3.30 -4.26
C ASN A 86 -8.23 -3.02 -5.44
N SER A 87 -8.50 -1.96 -6.22
CA SER A 87 -7.67 -1.58 -7.37
C SER A 87 -6.24 -1.22 -6.94
N TYR A 88 -6.06 -0.47 -5.86
CA TYR A 88 -4.74 -0.17 -5.29
C TYR A 88 -4.04 -1.42 -4.77
N THR A 89 -4.78 -2.32 -4.11
CA THR A 89 -4.24 -3.59 -3.62
C THR A 89 -3.71 -4.46 -4.76
N GLU A 90 -4.53 -4.70 -5.79
CA GLU A 90 -4.15 -5.49 -6.96
C GLU A 90 -2.94 -4.87 -7.69
N ARG A 91 -2.97 -3.55 -7.86
CA ARG A 91 -1.89 -2.81 -8.52
C ARG A 91 -0.57 -2.89 -7.74
N CYS A 92 -0.61 -2.78 -6.41
CA CYS A 92 0.55 -3.00 -5.55
C CYS A 92 1.11 -4.40 -5.74
N GLU A 93 0.27 -5.42 -5.66
CA GLU A 93 0.73 -6.81 -5.83
C GLU A 93 1.37 -7.06 -7.19
N GLU A 94 0.81 -6.52 -8.27
CA GLU A 94 1.36 -6.67 -9.62
C GLU A 94 2.72 -6.00 -9.76
N ASP A 95 2.84 -4.74 -9.32
CA ASP A 95 4.10 -3.99 -9.43
C ASP A 95 5.18 -4.57 -8.51
N LEU A 96 4.83 -5.10 -7.33
CA LEU A 96 5.76 -5.81 -6.44
C LEU A 96 6.22 -7.16 -7.01
N LYS A 97 5.32 -7.93 -7.62
CA LYS A 97 5.70 -9.18 -8.34
C LYS A 97 6.64 -8.88 -9.51
N LEU A 98 6.45 -7.75 -10.20
CA LEU A 98 7.35 -7.31 -11.25
C LEU A 98 8.73 -6.93 -10.70
N LEU A 99 8.77 -6.20 -9.57
CA LEU A 99 10.01 -5.85 -8.88
C LEU A 99 10.79 -7.11 -8.48
N GLU A 100 10.13 -8.07 -7.84
CA GLU A 100 10.75 -9.33 -7.44
C GLU A 100 11.31 -10.09 -8.65
N LYS A 101 10.52 -10.23 -9.72
CA LYS A 101 10.94 -10.94 -10.93
C LYS A 101 12.12 -10.30 -11.65
N THR A 102 12.23 -8.97 -11.59
CA THR A 102 13.23 -8.21 -12.37
C THR A 102 14.48 -7.88 -11.58
N CYS A 103 14.33 -7.51 -10.30
CA CYS A 103 15.41 -7.06 -9.44
C CYS A 103 15.74 -8.07 -8.32
N GLY A 104 14.95 -9.12 -8.12
CA GLY A 104 15.14 -10.06 -7.01
C GLY A 104 14.75 -9.51 -5.64
N ILE A 105 14.14 -8.32 -5.59
CA ILE A 105 13.75 -7.63 -4.36
C ILE A 105 12.33 -8.08 -3.98
N CYS A 106 12.19 -8.74 -2.82
CA CYS A 106 10.91 -9.26 -2.33
C CYS A 106 10.57 -8.63 -0.97
N LEU A 107 9.36 -8.09 -0.83
CA LEU A 107 8.91 -7.43 0.41
C LEU A 107 8.17 -8.37 1.38
N GLN A 108 7.89 -9.62 0.99
CA GLN A 108 7.08 -10.54 1.81
C GLN A 108 7.78 -11.02 3.09
N ASN A 109 9.10 -10.81 3.21
CA ASN A 109 9.93 -11.27 4.34
C ASN A 109 10.65 -10.14 5.09
N ASN A 110 10.22 -8.88 4.87
CA ASN A 110 10.81 -7.72 5.54
C ASN A 110 10.22 -7.49 6.95
#